data_AF-A0A9X2V421-F1
#
_entry.id   AF-A0A9X2V421-F1
#
_cell.length_a   1.000
_cell.length_b   1.000
_cell.length_c   1.000
_cell.angle_alpha   90.00
_cell.angle_beta   90.00
_cell.angle_gamma   90.00
#
_symmetry.space_group_name_H-M   'P 1'
#
loop_
_entity.id
_entity.type
_entity.pdbx_description
1 polymer ?
#
loop_
_entity_poly.entity_id
_entity_poly.type
_entity_poly.pdbx_seq_one_letter_code
_entity_poly.pdbx_strand_id
1 'polypeptide(L)'
;MTSTQPDSRASSLTDDALQWTRLEVAFTAGIVGCLLFATWQLGDLLARDWLAGWVGESELREDLVYYGVAFTAALAALGGTTRSLAHASRFRRTVGRSLLWYGALLLISASGMGAIEYLPEVAAGLFGAGVLIAAVYVLQQRYFTRERIRRRRLRNDNCPQCGSDLRPEAHHCSQCGRRVGKDCPECGGYLGRSDRYCADCGRERAEGAP
;
A
#
# COMPACT_ATOMS: atom_id res chain seq x y z
N MET A 1 11.24 76.31 17.44
CA MET A 1 10.58 75.08 17.93
C MET A 1 9.98 74.37 16.74
N THR A 2 10.72 73.43 16.17
CA THR A 2 10.28 72.66 15.00
C THR A 2 10.20 71.21 15.47
N SER A 3 9.00 70.78 15.83
CA SER A 3 8.76 69.43 16.34
C SER A 3 8.87 68.42 15.20
N THR A 4 9.74 67.45 15.41
CA THR A 4 9.87 66.20 14.66
C THR A 4 8.53 65.45 14.62
N GLN A 5 7.85 65.45 13.47
CA GLN A 5 6.63 64.68 13.20
C GLN A 5 6.74 63.75 11.97
N PRO A 6 7.77 62.89 11.83
CA PRO A 6 7.77 61.81 10.84
C PRO A 6 7.23 60.48 11.39
N ASP A 7 7.49 60.16 12.67
CA ASP A 7 7.31 58.79 13.18
C ASP A 7 5.84 58.38 13.34
N SER A 8 4.96 59.31 13.75
CA SER A 8 3.54 59.00 13.98
C SER A 8 2.71 58.82 12.72
N ARG A 9 3.10 59.46 11.61
CA ARG A 9 2.43 59.32 10.31
C ARG A 9 2.87 58.04 9.60
N ALA A 10 4.12 57.61 9.81
CA ALA A 10 4.61 56.33 9.31
C ALA A 10 3.91 55.17 10.02
N SER A 11 3.81 55.20 11.36
CA SER A 11 3.14 54.15 12.13
C SER A 11 1.68 53.99 11.75
N SER A 12 0.92 55.09 11.59
CA SER A 12 -0.48 55.04 11.19
C SER A 12 -0.70 54.41 9.81
N LEU A 13 0.17 54.70 8.83
CA LEU A 13 0.07 54.12 7.48
C LEU A 13 0.36 52.62 7.47
N THR A 14 1.31 52.14 8.27
CA THR A 14 1.57 50.70 8.45
C THR A 14 0.41 50.00 9.14
N ASP A 15 -0.18 50.60 10.17
CA ASP A 15 -1.32 50.04 10.88
C ASP A 15 -2.54 49.95 9.95
N ASP A 16 -2.83 51.01 9.19
CA ASP A 16 -3.92 51.01 8.19
C ASP A 16 -3.70 49.91 7.15
N ALA A 17 -2.50 49.78 6.59
CA ALA A 17 -2.17 48.73 5.61
C ALA A 17 -2.32 47.31 6.19
N LEU A 18 -1.97 47.12 7.47
CA LEU A 18 -2.14 45.84 8.17
C LEU A 18 -3.63 45.54 8.43
N GLN A 19 -4.44 46.54 8.77
CA GLN A 19 -5.89 46.37 8.95
C GLN A 19 -6.59 46.05 7.63
N TRP A 20 -6.21 46.74 6.54
CA TRP A 20 -6.74 46.46 5.20
C TRP A 20 -6.44 45.04 4.74
N THR A 21 -5.23 44.55 4.98
CA THR A 21 -4.84 43.17 4.63
C THR A 21 -5.60 42.13 5.47
N ARG A 22 -5.85 42.39 6.75
CA ARG A 22 -6.69 41.51 7.59
C ARG A 22 -8.15 41.45 7.12
N LEU A 23 -8.74 42.59 6.76
CA LEU A 23 -10.08 42.65 6.19
C LEU A 23 -10.17 41.91 4.85
N GLU A 24 -9.16 42.07 3.98
CA GLU A 24 -9.07 41.33 2.72
C GLU A 24 -8.99 39.82 2.96
N VAL A 25 -8.18 39.36 3.92
CA VAL A 25 -8.11 37.94 4.31
C VAL A 25 -9.44 37.43 4.86
N ALA A 26 -10.12 38.19 5.71
CA ALA A 26 -11.41 37.79 6.26
C ALA A 26 -12.49 37.68 5.16
N PHE A 27 -12.52 38.64 4.23
CA PHE A 27 -13.47 38.65 3.13
C PHE A 27 -13.20 37.51 2.13
N THR A 28 -11.93 37.27 1.79
CA THR A 28 -11.54 36.15 0.92
C THR A 28 -11.88 34.80 1.56
N ALA A 29 -11.60 34.61 2.86
CA ALA A 29 -11.97 33.40 3.59
C ALA A 29 -13.49 33.18 3.61
N GLY A 30 -14.28 34.24 3.82
CA GLY A 30 -15.75 34.18 3.77
C GLY A 30 -16.28 33.77 2.39
N ILE A 31 -15.77 34.37 1.31
CA ILE A 31 -16.16 34.02 -0.06
C ILE A 31 -15.81 32.56 -0.37
N VAL A 32 -14.58 32.15 -0.07
CA VAL A 32 -14.12 30.77 -0.30
C VAL A 32 -14.99 29.78 0.47
N GLY A 33 -15.31 30.05 1.73
CA GLY A 33 -16.19 29.22 2.55
C GLY A 33 -17.60 29.11 1.99
N CYS A 34 -18.22 30.22 1.61
CA CYS A 34 -19.57 30.23 1.01
C CYS A 34 -19.60 29.46 -0.32
N LEU A 35 -18.59 29.63 -1.17
CA LEU A 35 -18.50 28.91 -2.44
C LEU A 35 -18.31 27.40 -2.23
N LEU A 36 -17.46 27.00 -1.28
CA LEU A 36 -17.27 25.59 -0.93
C LEU A 36 -18.57 24.96 -0.45
N PHE A 37 -19.26 25.64 0.47
CA PHE A 37 -20.54 25.17 0.99
C PHE A 37 -21.59 25.07 -0.12
N ALA A 38 -21.68 26.07 -1.00
CA ALA A 38 -22.59 26.05 -2.13
C ALA A 38 -22.28 24.90 -3.10
N THR A 39 -21.01 24.59 -3.38
CA THR A 39 -20.66 23.43 -4.20
C THR A 39 -21.01 22.11 -3.55
N TRP A 40 -20.82 22.00 -2.24
CA TRP A 40 -21.18 20.81 -1.48
C TRP A 40 -22.70 20.59 -1.54
N GLN A 41 -23.48 21.63 -1.24
CA GLN A 41 -24.94 21.56 -1.31
C GLN A 41 -25.47 21.29 -2.71
N LEU A 42 -24.81 21.83 -3.75
CA LEU A 42 -25.17 21.55 -5.14
C LEU A 42 -24.90 20.09 -5.53
N GLY A 43 -23.78 19.51 -5.10
CA GLY A 43 -23.47 18.10 -5.32
C GLY A 43 -24.53 17.19 -4.70
N ASP A 44 -24.94 17.52 -3.47
CA ASP A 44 -25.96 16.77 -2.73
C ASP A 44 -27.33 16.80 -3.43
N LEU A 45 -27.77 17.99 -3.86
CA LEU A 45 -29.01 18.15 -4.62
C LEU A 45 -28.95 17.43 -5.98
N LEU A 46 -27.80 17.50 -6.66
CA LEU A 46 -27.62 16.83 -7.94
C LEU A 46 -27.68 15.31 -7.80
N ALA A 47 -27.03 14.74 -6.78
CA ALA A 47 -27.04 13.30 -6.56
C ALA A 47 -28.42 12.79 -6.11
N ARG A 48 -29.05 13.45 -5.14
CA ARG A 48 -30.29 12.96 -4.52
C ARG A 48 -31.57 13.27 -5.28
N ASP A 49 -31.68 14.44 -5.92
CA ASP A 49 -32.93 14.87 -6.55
C ASP A 49 -32.86 14.73 -8.07
N TRP A 50 -31.82 15.28 -8.70
CA TRP A 50 -31.75 15.37 -10.17
C TRP A 50 -31.26 14.10 -10.83
N LEU A 51 -30.27 13.43 -10.23
CA LEU A 51 -29.65 12.21 -10.77
C LEU A 51 -30.05 10.97 -9.99
N ALA A 52 -31.09 11.05 -9.14
CA ALA A 52 -31.57 9.94 -8.33
C ALA A 52 -31.78 8.66 -9.15
N GLY A 53 -32.41 8.79 -10.33
CA GLY A 53 -32.67 7.67 -11.24
C GLY A 53 -31.42 7.12 -11.94
N TRP A 54 -30.34 7.90 -12.01
CA TRP A 54 -29.06 7.48 -12.59
C TRP A 54 -28.11 6.90 -11.54
N VAL A 55 -28.08 7.46 -10.34
CA VAL A 55 -27.26 7.00 -9.21
C VAL A 55 -27.74 5.64 -8.70
N GLY A 56 -29.05 5.41 -8.63
CA GLY A 56 -29.60 4.17 -8.06
C GLY A 56 -29.21 3.98 -6.59
N GLU A 57 -29.10 2.73 -6.11
CA GLU A 57 -28.66 2.42 -4.73
C GLU A 57 -27.13 2.27 -4.58
N SER A 58 -26.35 2.57 -5.62
CA SER A 58 -24.90 2.37 -5.57
C SER A 58 -24.16 3.60 -5.02
N GLU A 59 -23.56 3.46 -3.82
CA GLU A 59 -22.75 4.51 -3.16
C GLU A 59 -21.63 5.05 -4.08
N LEU A 60 -20.95 4.17 -4.84
CA LEU A 60 -19.89 4.55 -5.79
C LEU A 60 -20.31 5.59 -6.85
N ARG A 61 -21.59 5.62 -7.26
CA ARG A 61 -22.08 6.58 -8.28
C ARG A 61 -22.45 7.91 -7.66
N GLU A 62 -22.87 7.93 -6.40
CA GLU A 62 -23.13 9.15 -5.64
C GLU A 62 -21.82 9.94 -5.46
N ASP A 63 -20.76 9.26 -5.03
CA ASP A 63 -19.43 9.84 -4.89
C ASP A 63 -18.91 10.39 -6.23
N LEU A 64 -19.09 9.63 -7.32
CA LEU A 64 -18.66 10.06 -8.66
C LEU A 64 -19.33 11.36 -9.12
N VAL A 65 -20.62 11.53 -8.84
CA VAL A 65 -21.35 12.78 -9.15
C VAL A 65 -20.78 13.93 -8.34
N TYR A 66 -20.52 13.69 -7.05
CA TYR A 66 -19.95 14.68 -6.15
C TYR A 66 -18.57 15.17 -6.63
N TYR A 67 -17.67 14.23 -6.96
CA TYR A 67 -16.34 14.53 -7.48
C TYR A 67 -16.39 15.22 -8.85
N GLY A 68 -17.34 14.83 -9.71
CA GLY A 68 -17.55 15.46 -11.01
C GLY A 68 -17.95 16.93 -10.90
N VAL A 69 -18.85 17.27 -9.97
CA VAL A 69 -19.28 18.65 -9.72
C VAL A 69 -18.14 19.47 -9.13
N ALA A 70 -17.42 18.94 -8.14
CA ALA A 70 -16.27 19.62 -7.55
C ALA A 70 -15.16 19.90 -8.58
N PHE A 71 -14.85 18.93 -9.45
CA PHE A 71 -13.82 19.05 -10.48
C PHE A 71 -14.19 20.06 -11.56
N THR A 72 -15.44 20.03 -12.05
CA THR A 72 -15.92 20.99 -13.06
C THR A 72 -15.97 22.41 -12.52
N ALA A 73 -16.40 22.60 -11.26
CA ALA A 73 -16.38 23.89 -10.58
C ALA A 73 -14.94 24.42 -10.40
N ALA A 74 -13.98 23.54 -10.05
CA ALA A 74 -12.58 23.91 -9.92
C ALA A 74 -11.98 24.35 -11.27
N LEU A 75 -12.23 23.61 -12.36
CA LEU A 75 -11.77 23.97 -13.71
C LEU A 75 -12.38 25.28 -14.21
N ALA A 76 -13.67 25.52 -13.94
CA ALA A 76 -14.34 26.78 -14.29
C ALA A 76 -13.73 27.97 -13.53
N ALA A 77 -13.44 27.80 -12.24
CA ALA A 77 -12.79 28.83 -11.43
C ALA A 77 -11.37 29.15 -11.94
N LEU A 78 -10.56 28.13 -12.22
CA LEU A 78 -9.21 28.29 -12.76
C LEU A 78 -9.23 28.92 -14.16
N GLY A 79 -10.11 28.46 -15.06
CA GLY A 79 -10.25 28.98 -16.42
C GLY A 79 -10.78 30.43 -16.49
N GLY A 80 -11.62 30.84 -15.54
CA GLY A 80 -12.10 32.21 -15.42
C GLY A 80 -10.98 33.19 -15.03
N THR A 81 -10.07 32.76 -14.14
CA THR A 81 -8.95 33.60 -13.68
C THR A 81 -7.92 33.86 -14.77
N THR A 82 -7.61 32.87 -15.62
CA THR A 82 -6.62 33.00 -16.71
C THR A 82 -7.09 33.93 -17.82
N ARG A 83 -8.38 33.89 -18.19
CA ARG A 83 -8.96 34.81 -19.19
C ARG A 83 -9.13 36.24 -18.68
N SER A 84 -9.45 36.39 -17.38
CA SER A 84 -9.67 37.71 -16.77
C SER A 84 -8.39 38.56 -16.59
N LEU A 85 -7.20 37.96 -16.72
CA LEU A 85 -5.92 38.67 -16.60
C LEU A 85 -5.61 39.57 -17.81
N ALA A 86 -6.26 39.36 -18.95
CA ALA A 86 -6.06 40.17 -20.17
C ALA A 86 -6.61 41.61 -20.07
N HIS A 87 -7.51 41.88 -19.12
CA HIS A 87 -8.05 43.21 -18.83
C HIS A 87 -8.15 43.37 -17.31
N ALA A 88 -7.17 43.96 -16.60
CA ALA A 88 -7.24 43.95 -15.12
C ALA A 88 -6.89 45.29 -14.42
N SER A 89 -7.92 45.89 -13.82
CA SER A 89 -7.87 46.88 -12.72
C SER A 89 -7.58 46.20 -11.36
N ARG A 90 -7.12 46.96 -10.34
CA ARG A 90 -6.69 46.42 -9.01
C ARG A 90 -7.72 45.49 -8.34
N PHE A 91 -9.00 45.85 -8.37
CA PHE A 91 -10.10 45.06 -7.76
C PHE A 91 -10.18 43.63 -8.31
N ARG A 92 -9.85 43.46 -9.60
CA ARG A 92 -9.89 42.17 -10.29
C ARG A 92 -8.79 41.22 -9.85
N ARG A 93 -7.66 41.74 -9.35
CA ARG A 93 -6.55 40.92 -8.83
C ARG A 93 -6.91 40.26 -7.50
N THR A 94 -7.60 40.97 -6.60
CA THR A 94 -8.08 40.41 -5.32
C THR A 94 -9.12 39.31 -5.52
N VAL A 95 -10.11 39.55 -6.40
CA VAL A 95 -11.12 38.54 -6.75
C VAL A 95 -10.48 37.33 -7.45
N GLY A 96 -9.57 37.56 -8.40
CA GLY A 96 -8.86 36.47 -9.08
C GLY A 96 -8.02 35.61 -8.12
N ARG A 97 -7.35 36.21 -7.13
CA ARG A 97 -6.58 35.47 -6.13
C ARG A 97 -7.46 34.65 -5.20
N SER A 98 -8.67 35.13 -4.91
CA SER A 98 -9.68 34.38 -4.16
C SER A 98 -10.17 33.14 -4.92
N LEU A 99 -10.46 33.28 -6.23
CA LEU A 99 -10.87 32.15 -7.06
C LEU A 99 -9.76 31.10 -7.24
N LEU A 100 -8.49 31.53 -7.31
CA LEU A 100 -7.35 30.60 -7.38
C LEU A 100 -7.21 29.76 -6.11
N TRP A 101 -7.30 30.39 -4.93
CA TRP A 101 -7.26 29.68 -3.65
C TRP A 101 -8.45 28.74 -3.50
N TYR A 102 -9.63 29.18 -3.90
CA TYR A 102 -10.83 28.35 -3.93
C TYR A 102 -10.65 27.09 -4.81
N GLY A 103 -10.21 27.26 -6.06
CA GLY A 103 -10.00 26.13 -6.98
C GLY A 103 -8.91 25.17 -6.49
N ALA A 104 -7.83 25.69 -5.88
CA ALA A 104 -6.77 24.87 -5.31
C ALA A 104 -7.24 24.06 -4.09
N LEU A 105 -8.01 24.68 -3.18
CA LEU A 105 -8.58 23.99 -2.02
C LEU A 105 -9.56 22.89 -2.43
N LEU A 106 -10.39 23.14 -3.45
CA LEU A 106 -11.29 22.12 -3.99
C LEU A 106 -10.51 20.91 -4.54
N LEU A 107 -9.47 21.13 -5.34
CA LEU A 107 -8.65 20.04 -5.88
C LEU A 107 -7.97 19.22 -4.78
N ILE A 108 -7.43 19.89 -3.76
CA ILE A 108 -6.82 19.21 -2.62
C ILE A 108 -7.87 18.39 -1.86
N SER A 109 -9.06 18.94 -1.61
CA SER A 109 -10.13 18.23 -0.91
C SER A 109 -10.64 17.01 -1.68
N ALA A 110 -10.85 17.15 -3.00
CA ALA A 110 -11.28 16.06 -3.86
C ALA A 110 -10.21 14.94 -3.94
N SER A 111 -8.94 15.32 -4.02
CA SER A 111 -7.83 14.36 -4.04
C SER A 111 -7.64 13.65 -2.69
N GLY A 112 -7.84 14.39 -1.59
CA GLY A 112 -7.66 13.88 -0.23
C GLY A 112 -8.71 12.85 0.18
N MET A 113 -9.99 13.07 -0.16
CA MET A 113 -11.05 12.12 0.15
C MET A 113 -10.89 10.81 -0.62
N GLY A 114 -10.60 10.88 -1.93
CA GLY A 114 -10.31 9.68 -2.73
C GLY A 114 -9.11 8.89 -2.17
N ALA A 115 -8.03 9.58 -1.77
CA ALA A 115 -6.87 8.89 -1.20
C ALA A 115 -7.22 8.07 0.06
N ILE A 116 -8.09 8.59 0.93
CA ILE A 116 -8.50 7.93 2.18
C ILE A 116 -9.36 6.69 1.90
N GLU A 117 -10.17 6.71 0.84
CA GLU A 117 -11.06 5.62 0.44
C GLU A 117 -10.32 4.48 -0.29
N TYR A 118 -9.40 4.82 -1.18
CA TYR A 118 -8.62 3.83 -1.93
C TYR A 118 -7.48 3.19 -1.14
N LEU A 119 -6.91 3.91 -0.15
CA LEU A 119 -5.82 3.41 0.69
C LEU A 119 -6.10 2.08 1.41
N PRO A 120 -7.23 1.90 2.13
CA PRO A 120 -7.50 0.67 2.85
C PRO A 120 -7.69 -0.53 1.92
N GLU A 121 -8.31 -0.34 0.75
CA GLU A 121 -8.49 -1.42 -0.23
C GLU A 121 -7.16 -1.91 -0.81
N VAL A 122 -6.32 -0.97 -1.24
CA VAL A 122 -4.99 -1.27 -1.77
C VAL A 122 -4.11 -1.89 -0.69
N ALA A 123 -4.17 -1.37 0.54
CA ALA A 123 -3.44 -1.94 1.68
C ALA A 123 -3.88 -3.39 1.95
N ALA A 124 -5.19 -3.66 2.03
CA ALA A 124 -5.72 -5.00 2.23
C ALA A 124 -5.25 -5.98 1.14
N GLY A 125 -5.23 -5.55 -0.13
CA GLY A 125 -4.70 -6.32 -1.24
C GLY A 125 -3.21 -6.68 -1.07
N LEU A 126 -2.38 -5.71 -0.71
CA LEU A 126 -0.94 -5.92 -0.46
C LEU A 126 -0.69 -6.86 0.73
N PHE A 127 -1.45 -6.69 1.82
CA PHE A 127 -1.39 -7.59 2.97
C PHE A 127 -1.78 -9.02 2.59
N GLY A 128 -2.87 -9.21 1.86
CA GLY A 128 -3.29 -10.52 1.37
C GLY A 128 -2.24 -11.20 0.49
N ALA A 129 -1.65 -10.45 -0.45
CA ALA A 129 -0.56 -10.95 -1.28
C ALA A 129 0.68 -11.34 -0.45
N GLY A 130 1.06 -10.52 0.53
CA GLY A 130 2.16 -10.81 1.44
C GLY A 130 1.94 -12.08 2.26
N VAL A 131 0.73 -12.27 2.80
CA VAL A 131 0.35 -13.48 3.55
C VAL A 131 0.40 -14.72 2.66
N LEU A 132 -0.12 -14.65 1.42
CA LEU A 132 -0.05 -15.77 0.48
C LEU A 132 1.39 -16.13 0.11
N ILE A 133 2.24 -15.13 -0.19
CA ILE A 133 3.65 -15.35 -0.49
C ILE A 133 4.37 -15.97 0.71
N ALA A 134 4.14 -15.45 1.92
CA ALA A 134 4.71 -16.00 3.14
C ALA A 134 4.25 -17.44 3.39
N ALA A 135 2.95 -17.73 3.19
CA ALA A 135 2.41 -19.07 3.34
C ALA A 135 3.03 -20.05 2.33
N VAL A 136 3.16 -19.66 1.06
CA VAL A 136 3.83 -20.45 0.02
C VAL A 136 5.31 -20.66 0.36
N TYR A 137 6.01 -19.62 0.81
CA TYR A 137 7.41 -19.71 1.21
C TYR A 137 7.61 -20.71 2.37
N VAL A 138 6.79 -20.60 3.42
CA VAL A 138 6.81 -21.53 4.55
C VAL A 138 6.46 -22.95 4.11
N LEU A 139 5.47 -23.11 3.22
CA LEU A 139 5.07 -24.41 2.68
C LEU A 139 6.20 -25.06 1.88
N GLN A 140 6.86 -24.29 1.00
CA GLN A 140 8.02 -24.75 0.25
C GLN A 140 9.13 -25.19 1.21
N GLN A 141 9.44 -24.41 2.25
CA GLN A 141 10.48 -24.77 3.22
C GLN A 141 10.15 -26.05 4.02
N ARG A 142 8.87 -26.25 4.38
CA ARG A 142 8.39 -27.44 5.12
C ARG A 142 8.28 -28.72 4.27
N TYR A 143 7.97 -28.61 2.98
CA TYR A 143 7.78 -29.77 2.10
C TYR A 143 9.03 -30.14 1.28
N PHE A 144 9.80 -29.16 0.79
CA PHE A 144 11.02 -29.38 0.01
C PHE A 144 12.29 -29.56 0.86
N THR A 145 12.15 -29.83 2.16
CA THR A 145 13.30 -30.25 2.95
C THR A 145 13.78 -31.60 2.40
N ARG A 146 14.99 -31.62 1.81
CA ARG A 146 15.57 -32.79 1.13
C ARG A 146 15.46 -34.09 1.94
N GLU A 147 15.37 -33.96 3.26
CA GLU A 147 15.15 -35.03 4.22
C GLU A 147 13.89 -35.87 3.97
N ARG A 148 12.73 -35.27 3.61
CA ARG A 148 11.52 -36.06 3.30
C ARG A 148 11.66 -36.85 2.01
N ILE A 149 12.25 -36.24 0.98
CA ILE A 149 12.53 -36.90 -0.30
C ILE A 149 13.54 -38.04 -0.09
N ARG A 150 14.60 -37.81 0.70
CA ARG A 150 15.58 -38.84 1.05
C ARG A 150 14.96 -40.00 1.82
N ARG A 151 14.19 -39.72 2.87
CA ARG A 151 13.51 -40.75 3.67
C ARG A 151 12.47 -41.53 2.85
N ARG A 152 11.72 -40.86 1.97
CA ARG A 152 10.76 -41.53 1.08
C ARG A 152 11.45 -42.42 0.05
N ARG A 153 12.58 -41.96 -0.54
CA ARG A 153 13.40 -42.79 -1.43
C ARG A 153 13.97 -43.99 -0.67
N LEU A 154 14.57 -43.77 0.50
CA LEU A 154 15.12 -44.85 1.33
C LEU A 154 14.08 -45.92 1.72
N ARG A 155 12.84 -45.51 2.00
CA ARG A 155 11.72 -46.43 2.31
C ARG A 155 11.23 -47.20 1.09
N ASN A 156 11.34 -46.62 -0.11
CA ASN A 156 11.02 -47.28 -1.37
C ASN A 156 12.25 -47.96 -1.98
N ASP A 157 13.25 -48.33 -1.17
CA ASP A 157 14.51 -48.95 -1.61
C ASP A 157 15.27 -48.20 -2.72
N ASN A 158 15.07 -46.88 -2.79
CA ASN A 158 15.67 -46.00 -3.76
C ASN A 158 16.81 -45.18 -3.15
N CYS A 159 17.80 -44.85 -3.98
CA CYS A 159 18.98 -44.13 -3.51
C CYS A 159 18.58 -42.72 -3.05
N PRO A 160 18.95 -42.27 -1.83
CA PRO A 160 18.62 -40.92 -1.36
C PRO A 160 19.31 -39.82 -2.17
N GLN A 161 20.36 -40.14 -2.95
CA GLN A 161 21.10 -39.16 -3.73
C GLN A 161 20.73 -39.13 -5.22
N CYS A 162 20.74 -40.27 -5.92
CA CYS A 162 20.43 -40.34 -7.35
C CYS A 162 19.02 -40.83 -7.67
N GLY A 163 18.34 -41.49 -6.72
CA GLY A 163 16.99 -42.04 -6.93
C GLY A 163 16.89 -43.31 -7.77
N SER A 164 17.99 -44.01 -8.03
CA SER A 164 17.95 -45.36 -8.65
C SER A 164 17.51 -46.40 -7.63
N ASP A 165 16.92 -47.50 -8.10
CA ASP A 165 16.60 -48.65 -7.25
C ASP A 165 17.87 -49.29 -6.66
N LEU A 166 17.80 -49.66 -5.39
CA LEU A 166 18.82 -50.43 -4.70
C LEU A 166 18.35 -51.85 -4.49
N ARG A 167 19.27 -52.79 -4.73
CA ARG A 167 19.11 -54.15 -4.22
C ARG A 167 19.14 -54.14 -2.68
N PRO A 168 18.36 -55.01 -2.02
CA PRO A 168 18.27 -55.07 -0.55
C PRO A 168 19.63 -55.30 0.12
N GLU A 169 20.52 -56.03 -0.55
CA GLU A 169 21.83 -56.46 -0.04
C GLU A 169 23.00 -55.60 -0.56
N ALA A 170 22.73 -54.53 -1.30
CA ALA A 170 23.77 -53.74 -1.94
C ALA A 170 24.44 -52.74 -0.96
N HIS A 171 25.72 -52.93 -0.68
CA HIS A 171 26.54 -52.02 0.14
C HIS A 171 26.80 -50.66 -0.52
N HIS A 172 26.84 -50.62 -1.86
CA HIS A 172 27.04 -49.41 -2.65
C HIS A 172 25.99 -49.34 -3.75
N CYS A 173 25.56 -48.13 -4.10
CA CYS A 173 24.68 -47.91 -5.24
C CYS A 173 25.45 -48.17 -6.55
N SER A 174 24.88 -49.00 -7.43
CA SER A 174 25.48 -49.33 -8.73
C SER A 174 25.55 -48.15 -9.70
N GLN A 175 24.71 -47.13 -9.51
CA GLN A 175 24.63 -45.96 -10.39
C GLN A 175 25.44 -44.76 -9.89
N CYS A 176 25.45 -44.49 -8.58
CA CYS A 176 26.16 -43.33 -8.03
C CYS A 176 27.39 -43.66 -7.18
N GLY A 177 27.68 -44.94 -6.93
CA GLY A 177 28.81 -45.41 -6.13
C GLY A 177 28.71 -45.09 -4.63
N ARG A 178 27.65 -44.41 -4.18
CA ARG A 178 27.49 -44.03 -2.77
C ARG A 178 27.25 -45.26 -1.91
N ARG A 179 27.95 -45.34 -0.77
CA ARG A 179 27.74 -46.38 0.25
C ARG A 179 26.37 -46.22 0.89
N VAL A 180 25.65 -47.32 1.06
CA VAL A 180 24.25 -47.34 1.48
C VAL A 180 24.13 -48.23 2.70
N GLY A 181 24.37 -47.66 3.87
CA GLY A 181 24.49 -48.36 5.14
C GLY A 181 25.08 -47.41 6.17
N LYS A 182 25.08 -47.81 7.43
CA LYS A 182 25.77 -47.08 8.51
C LYS A 182 26.78 -48.02 9.14
N ASP A 183 27.83 -47.47 9.72
CA ASP A 183 28.74 -48.26 10.55
C ASP A 183 28.15 -48.35 11.96
N CYS A 184 28.32 -49.49 12.62
CA CYS A 184 27.90 -49.67 13.99
C CYS A 184 28.70 -48.73 14.90
N PRO A 185 28.06 -47.87 15.72
CA PRO A 185 28.78 -46.95 16.59
C PRO A 185 29.62 -47.66 17.66
N GLU A 186 29.33 -48.93 17.92
CA GLU A 186 29.92 -49.71 19.01
C GLU A 186 31.09 -50.60 18.57
N CYS A 187 31.02 -51.21 17.39
CA CYS A 187 32.05 -52.13 16.89
C CYS A 187 32.67 -51.72 15.54
N GLY A 188 32.12 -50.70 14.86
CA GLY A 188 32.54 -50.31 13.51
C GLY A 188 32.12 -51.27 12.39
N GLY A 189 31.41 -52.36 12.73
CA GLY A 189 30.88 -53.33 11.77
C GLY A 189 29.83 -52.72 10.84
N TYR A 190 29.74 -53.23 9.62
CA TYR A 190 28.78 -52.71 8.64
C TYR A 190 27.33 -53.09 9.02
N LEU A 191 26.44 -52.11 9.09
CA LEU A 191 25.01 -52.31 9.27
C LEU A 191 24.25 -52.06 7.97
N GLY A 192 23.60 -53.12 7.47
CA GLY A 192 22.73 -53.05 6.31
C GLY A 192 21.51 -52.17 6.55
N ARG A 193 20.86 -51.78 5.44
CA ARG A 193 19.80 -50.77 5.44
C ARG A 193 18.55 -51.21 6.23
N SER A 194 18.30 -52.52 6.28
CA SER A 194 17.16 -53.18 6.95
C SER A 194 17.54 -54.01 8.17
N ASP A 195 18.82 -54.04 8.55
CA ASP A 195 19.27 -54.90 9.65
C ASP A 195 18.86 -54.30 11.00
N ARG A 196 18.17 -55.08 11.83
CA ARG A 196 17.76 -54.70 13.19
C ARG A 196 18.88 -54.91 14.21
N TYR A 197 19.81 -55.80 13.93
CA TYR A 197 20.93 -56.15 14.81
C TYR A 197 22.23 -56.17 14.02
N CYS A 198 23.33 -55.80 14.68
CA CYS A 198 24.67 -55.92 14.10
C CYS A 198 25.08 -57.39 13.99
N ALA A 199 25.50 -57.83 12.81
CA ALA A 199 26.02 -59.18 12.61
C ALA A 199 27.34 -59.43 13.37
N ASP A 200 28.15 -58.39 13.60
CA ASP A 200 29.46 -58.51 14.25
C ASP A 200 29.39 -58.47 15.78
N CYS A 201 28.51 -57.63 16.36
CA CYS A 201 28.44 -57.45 17.82
C CYS A 201 27.10 -57.83 18.47
N GLY A 202 26.08 -58.18 17.69
CA GLY A 202 24.76 -58.58 18.19
C GLY A 202 23.91 -57.46 18.80
N ARG A 203 24.43 -56.23 18.93
CA ARG A 203 23.67 -55.08 19.45
C ARG A 203 22.60 -54.61 18.47
N GLU A 204 21.48 -54.17 19.01
CA GLU A 204 20.38 -53.60 18.24
C GLU A 204 20.80 -52.28 17.58
N ARG A 205 20.24 -52.03 16.41
CA ARG A 205 20.38 -50.76 15.73
C ARG A 205 19.63 -49.72 16.54
N ALA A 206 20.35 -48.77 17.14
CA ALA A 206 19.74 -47.59 17.75
C ALA A 206 19.06 -46.76 16.65
N GLU A 207 17.80 -47.09 16.36
CA GLU A 207 16.95 -46.41 15.39
C GLU A 207 16.41 -45.12 16.03
N GLY A 208 17.31 -44.19 16.38
CA GLY A 208 16.90 -42.95 17.03
C GLY A 208 18.01 -42.23 17.77
N ALA A 209 18.87 -41.52 17.05
CA ALA A 209 19.44 -40.28 17.55
C ALA A 209 19.37 -39.23 16.43
N PRO A 210 18.96 -37.99 16.74
CA PRO A 210 18.65 -36.93 15.78
C PRO A 210 19.79 -36.60 14.82
#